data_AF-A0A016W8A9-F1
#
_entry.id   AF-A0A016W8A9-F1
#
_cell.length_a   1.000
_cell.length_b   1.000
_cell.length_c   1.000
_cell.angle_alpha   90.00
_cell.angle_beta   90.00
_cell.angle_gamma   90.00
#
_symmetry.space_group_name_H-M   'P 1'
#
loop_
_entity.id
_entity.type
_entity.pdbx_description
1 polymer ?
#
loop_
_entity_poly.entity_id
_entity_poly.type
_entity_poly.pdbx_seq_one_letter_code
_entity_poly.pdbx_strand_id
1 'polypeptide(L)'
;MHLSEESKKKKLMTMTTMMPKDENIFERGVDDTNDQNRSYVGGEIVCSYTTSNFVAELQHREGLDMSLFVLALEVEVYKDDTTELELLMDNRLRTNDRVLSIQQSLFKHYNTPEHLREGTWRRAKESLNSRVRRLRETALDRRQLTQERLLHSGNARTATGSKPLITLMTNE
;
A
#
# COMPACT_ATOMS: atom_id res chain seq x y z
N MET A 1 35.73 -7.32 -60.23
CA MET A 1 34.27 -7.58 -60.18
C MET A 1 33.75 -7.00 -58.87
N HIS A 2 32.92 -5.97 -58.97
CA HIS A 2 32.24 -5.32 -57.86
C HIS A 2 31.22 -6.28 -57.23
N LEU A 3 31.30 -6.51 -55.92
CA LEU A 3 30.23 -7.16 -55.16
C LEU A 3 29.40 -6.07 -54.51
N SER A 4 28.16 -5.95 -55.01
CA SER A 4 27.15 -4.96 -54.65
C SER A 4 26.71 -5.07 -53.18
N GLU A 5 26.60 -3.91 -52.54
CA GLU A 5 26.12 -3.62 -51.19
C GLU A 5 24.63 -3.97 -50.92
N GLU A 6 23.95 -4.67 -51.83
CA GLU A 6 22.50 -4.97 -51.74
C GLU A 6 22.12 -6.24 -50.97
N SER A 7 23.07 -7.08 -50.55
CA SER A 7 22.74 -8.38 -49.93
C SER A 7 22.57 -8.34 -48.40
N LYS A 8 22.71 -7.19 -47.75
CA LYS A 8 22.58 -7.07 -46.27
C LYS A 8 21.18 -6.66 -45.78
N LYS A 9 20.25 -6.29 -46.67
CA LYS A 9 18.92 -5.77 -46.29
C LYS A 9 17.75 -6.78 -46.37
N LYS A 10 18.00 -8.07 -46.67
CA LYS A 10 16.96 -9.11 -46.76
C LYS A 10 16.92 -10.11 -45.61
N LYS A 11 17.58 -9.82 -44.48
CA LYS A 11 17.49 -10.62 -43.24
C LYS A 11 16.82 -9.86 -42.10
N LEU A 12 15.86 -9.00 -42.44
CA LEU A 12 15.04 -8.23 -41.52
C LEU A 12 13.59 -8.22 -42.03
N MET A 13 12.93 -9.38 -42.00
CA MET A 13 11.47 -9.51 -42.04
C MET A 13 11.10 -10.98 -42.16
N THR A 14 10.87 -11.65 -41.03
CA THR A 14 9.86 -12.71 -40.76
C THR A 14 10.30 -13.51 -39.55
N MET A 15 9.34 -13.92 -38.73
CA MET A 15 9.45 -14.75 -37.50
C MET A 15 9.41 -14.00 -36.15
N THR A 16 8.68 -12.89 -36.07
CA THR A 16 8.05 -12.45 -34.81
C THR A 16 6.54 -12.74 -34.87
N THR A 17 6.16 -14.01 -34.70
CA THR A 17 4.80 -14.43 -34.31
C THR A 17 4.91 -15.84 -33.77
N MET A 18 4.99 -15.99 -32.44
CA MET A 18 4.40 -17.09 -31.69
C MET A 18 4.50 -16.75 -30.20
N MET A 19 3.42 -16.19 -29.64
CA MET A 19 3.14 -16.24 -28.21
C MET A 19 1.76 -16.88 -28.03
N PRO A 20 1.61 -17.82 -27.08
CA PRO A 20 0.38 -18.56 -26.85
C PRO A 20 -0.70 -17.67 -26.22
N LYS A 21 -1.94 -17.90 -26.65
CA LYS A 21 -3.15 -17.29 -26.08
C LYS A 21 -3.52 -18.06 -24.83
N ASP A 22 -3.15 -17.53 -23.67
CA ASP A 22 -3.76 -17.97 -22.42
C ASP A 22 -5.13 -17.30 -22.29
N GLU A 23 -6.15 -18.15 -22.38
CA GLU A 23 -7.55 -17.86 -22.12
C GLU A 23 -7.71 -17.48 -20.64
N ASN A 24 -7.83 -16.18 -20.35
CA ASN A 24 -8.33 -15.72 -19.07
C ASN A 24 -9.83 -15.49 -19.16
N ILE A 25 -10.54 -16.46 -18.59
CA ILE A 25 -11.91 -16.37 -18.10
C ILE A 25 -11.92 -15.38 -16.92
N PHE A 26 -12.56 -14.22 -17.07
CA PHE A 26 -13.34 -13.61 -15.98
C PHE A 26 -14.37 -12.61 -16.51
N GLU A 27 -15.55 -13.15 -16.82
CA GLU A 27 -16.82 -12.42 -16.94
C GLU A 27 -17.43 -12.24 -15.54
N ARG A 28 -17.37 -11.02 -15.02
CA ARG A 28 -18.27 -10.38 -14.01
C ARG A 28 -17.56 -9.12 -13.51
N GLY A 29 -18.12 -7.92 -13.47
CA GLY A 29 -19.47 -7.41 -13.66
C GLY A 29 -19.53 -6.09 -12.88
N VAL A 30 -20.04 -5.04 -13.52
CA VAL A 30 -20.71 -3.83 -12.98
C VAL A 30 -20.01 -3.04 -11.85
N ASP A 31 -19.62 -1.79 -12.12
CA ASP A 31 -20.25 -0.60 -11.51
C ASP A 31 -19.56 0.72 -11.92
N ASP A 32 -20.39 1.64 -12.41
CA ASP A 32 -20.32 3.10 -12.39
C ASP A 32 -18.96 3.77 -12.15
N THR A 33 -18.28 4.11 -13.25
CA THR A 33 -17.20 5.11 -13.21
C THR A 33 -17.82 6.51 -13.21
N ASN A 34 -18.05 6.99 -11.98
CA ASN A 34 -18.27 8.37 -11.62
C ASN A 34 -17.27 9.30 -12.33
N ASP A 35 -17.83 10.13 -13.20
CA ASP A 35 -17.21 11.19 -13.99
C ASP A 35 -16.68 12.32 -13.08
N GLN A 36 -15.54 12.08 -12.42
CA GLN A 36 -14.77 13.13 -11.75
C GLN A 36 -13.48 13.42 -12.52
N ASN A 37 -13.64 13.69 -13.82
CA ASN A 37 -12.65 14.34 -14.65
C ASN A 37 -12.61 15.85 -14.35
N ARG A 38 -12.30 16.25 -13.12
CA ARG A 38 -12.03 17.67 -12.79
C ARG A 38 -10.62 18.01 -13.26
N SER A 39 -10.57 18.99 -14.16
CA SER A 39 -9.48 19.28 -15.06
C SER A 39 -8.16 19.61 -14.38
N TYR A 40 -7.11 19.02 -14.93
CA TYR A 40 -5.73 19.50 -14.81
C TYR A 40 -5.63 20.82 -15.57
N VAL A 41 -5.97 21.94 -14.91
CA VAL A 41 -5.64 23.27 -15.42
C VAL A 41 -4.22 23.58 -14.96
N GLY A 42 -3.35 23.76 -15.95
CA GLY A 42 -1.90 23.75 -15.78
C GLY A 42 -1.34 24.73 -14.77
N GLY A 43 -0.28 24.29 -14.09
CA GLY A 43 0.76 25.18 -13.59
C GLY A 43 1.39 24.73 -12.30
N GLU A 44 0.59 24.54 -11.25
CA GLU A 44 1.15 24.41 -9.90
C GLU A 44 0.34 23.40 -9.09
N ILE A 45 0.99 22.33 -8.63
CA ILE A 45 0.39 21.50 -7.59
C ILE A 45 0.53 22.32 -6.33
N VAL A 46 -0.55 22.99 -5.94
CA VAL A 46 -0.67 23.56 -4.60
C VAL A 46 -0.94 22.39 -3.66
N CYS A 47 0.12 21.66 -3.31
CA CYS A 47 0.08 20.71 -2.22
C CYS A 47 0.19 21.54 -0.94
N SER A 48 -0.94 21.89 -0.34
CA SER A 48 -0.95 22.59 0.96
C SER A 48 -0.36 21.73 2.10
N TYR A 49 -0.21 20.43 1.86
CA TYR A 49 0.19 19.43 2.83
C TYR A 49 1.68 19.09 2.81
N THR A 50 2.38 19.35 1.69
CA THR A 50 3.81 19.06 1.53
C THR A 50 4.47 20.09 0.63
N THR A 51 5.76 20.34 0.82
CA THR A 51 6.49 21.28 -0.04
C THR A 51 6.98 20.59 -1.31
N SER A 52 7.04 21.32 -2.44
CA SER A 52 7.55 20.75 -3.70
C SER A 52 8.97 20.21 -3.60
N ASN A 53 9.82 20.80 -2.73
CA ASN A 53 11.18 20.31 -2.50
C ASN A 53 11.18 18.95 -1.81
N PHE A 54 10.34 18.78 -0.77
CA PHE A 54 10.22 17.50 -0.09
C PHE A 54 9.78 16.40 -1.05
N VAL A 55 8.80 16.66 -1.91
CA VAL A 55 8.32 15.65 -2.88
C VAL A 55 9.41 15.28 -3.89
N ALA A 56 10.23 16.24 -4.32
CA ALA A 56 11.37 15.98 -5.20
C ALA A 56 12.48 15.17 -4.52
N GLU A 57 12.82 15.49 -3.28
CA GLU A 57 13.77 14.71 -2.47
C GLU A 57 13.26 13.30 -2.22
N LEU A 58 11.96 13.16 -1.94
CA LEU A 58 11.29 11.89 -1.77
C LEU A 58 11.38 11.03 -3.04
N GLN A 59 11.08 11.63 -4.19
CA GLN A 59 11.21 10.96 -5.48
C GLN A 59 12.66 10.52 -5.74
N HIS A 60 13.64 11.36 -5.40
CA HIS A 60 15.05 11.00 -5.56
C HIS A 60 15.44 9.81 -4.69
N ARG A 61 14.92 9.75 -3.46
CA ARG A 61 15.21 8.68 -2.49
C ARG A 61 14.56 7.35 -2.87
N GLU A 62 13.28 7.36 -3.23
CA GLU A 62 12.52 6.13 -3.56
C GLU A 62 12.72 5.70 -5.04
N GLY A 63 13.25 6.59 -5.88
CA GLY A 63 13.62 6.31 -7.26
C GLY A 63 12.42 6.07 -8.17
N LEU A 64 12.50 5.01 -8.99
CA LEU A 64 11.46 4.68 -9.98
C LEU A 64 10.27 3.92 -9.40
N ASP A 65 10.33 3.53 -8.12
CA ASP A 65 9.24 2.81 -7.47
C ASP A 65 8.15 3.77 -7.00
N MET A 66 7.12 3.90 -7.84
CA MET A 66 5.94 4.72 -7.57
C MET A 66 5.21 4.28 -6.31
N SER A 67 5.22 2.98 -5.98
CA SER A 67 4.52 2.44 -4.81
C SER A 67 5.20 2.86 -3.52
N LEU A 68 6.53 2.78 -3.46
CA LEU A 68 7.31 3.29 -2.32
C LEU A 68 7.16 4.80 -2.17
N PHE A 69 7.22 5.53 -3.29
CA PHE A 69 6.99 6.96 -3.30
C PHE A 69 5.64 7.35 -2.70
N VAL A 70 4.53 6.74 -3.15
CA VAL A 70 3.19 7.12 -2.63
C VAL A 70 3.03 6.72 -1.17
N LEU A 71 3.61 5.60 -0.72
CA LEU A 71 3.56 5.18 0.67
C LEU A 71 4.28 6.19 1.57
N ALA A 72 5.44 6.67 1.14
CA ALA A 72 6.21 7.64 1.91
C ALA A 72 5.56 9.03 1.86
N LEU A 73 4.97 9.42 0.72
CA LEU A 73 4.25 10.68 0.58
C LEU A 73 2.98 10.69 1.44
N GLU A 74 2.26 9.57 1.52
CA GLU A 74 1.08 9.42 2.38
C GLU A 74 1.42 9.71 3.85
N VAL A 75 2.56 9.20 4.35
CA VAL A 75 2.99 9.45 5.73
C VAL A 75 3.21 10.95 5.98
N GLU A 76 3.84 11.66 5.04
CA GLU A 76 4.06 13.10 5.18
C GLU A 76 2.74 13.89 5.12
N VAL A 77 1.87 13.58 4.16
CA VAL A 77 0.57 14.26 3.97
C VAL A 77 -0.34 14.12 5.19
N TYR A 78 -0.23 12.99 5.90
CA TYR A 78 -1.06 12.67 7.08
C TYR A 78 -0.31 12.77 8.41
N LYS A 79 0.87 13.40 8.45
CA LYS A 79 1.65 13.52 9.70
C LYS A 79 0.90 14.19 10.84
N ASP A 80 -0.01 15.12 10.51
CA ASP A 80 -0.81 15.87 11.49
C ASP A 80 -2.11 15.15 11.89
N ASP A 81 -2.55 14.15 11.12
CA ASP A 81 -3.73 13.34 11.43
C ASP A 81 -3.54 11.91 10.89
N THR A 82 -3.08 11.04 11.79
CA THR A 82 -2.80 9.63 11.45
C THR A 82 -4.03 8.75 11.52
N THR A 83 -5.19 9.24 11.98
CA THR A 83 -6.39 8.39 12.16
C THR A 83 -6.92 7.89 10.81
N GLU A 84 -6.79 8.72 9.79
CA GLU A 84 -7.15 8.40 8.40
C GLU A 84 -6.25 7.29 7.80
N LEU A 85 -5.03 7.09 8.32
CA LEU A 85 -4.09 6.05 7.84
C LEU A 85 -4.55 4.62 8.14
N GLU A 86 -5.56 4.45 8.99
CA GLU A 86 -6.21 3.17 9.29
C GLU A 86 -7.36 2.85 8.32
N LEU A 87 -7.76 3.82 7.49
CA LEU A 87 -8.84 3.70 6.52
C LEU A 87 -8.30 3.39 5.12
N LEU A 88 -9.06 2.56 4.39
CA LEU A 88 -8.85 2.36 2.95
C LEU A 88 -9.04 3.68 2.21
N MET A 89 -8.38 3.82 1.07
CA MET A 89 -8.35 5.08 0.32
C MET A 89 -9.73 5.60 -0.06
N ASP A 90 -10.61 4.71 -0.51
CA ASP A 90 -11.97 5.08 -0.92
C ASP A 90 -12.88 5.45 0.27
N ASN A 91 -12.46 5.14 1.50
CA ASN A 91 -13.21 5.45 2.71
C ASN A 91 -12.78 6.78 3.36
N ARG A 92 -11.75 7.45 2.84
CA ARG A 92 -11.24 8.74 3.36
C ARG A 92 -12.03 9.94 2.85
N LEU A 93 -13.34 9.91 3.09
CA LEU A 93 -14.26 10.89 2.54
C LEU A 93 -14.01 12.31 3.09
N ARG A 94 -13.53 12.42 4.33
CA ARG A 94 -13.26 13.70 5.01
C ARG A 94 -11.98 14.39 4.54
N THR A 95 -11.04 13.63 3.99
CA THR A 95 -9.70 14.08 3.59
C THR A 95 -9.44 13.81 2.10
N ASN A 96 -10.49 13.87 1.28
CA ASN A 96 -10.41 13.61 -0.15
C ASN A 96 -9.41 14.53 -0.86
N ASP A 97 -9.28 15.77 -0.40
CA ASP A 97 -8.31 16.73 -0.89
C ASP A 97 -6.85 16.29 -0.68
N ARG A 98 -6.54 15.65 0.46
CA ARG A 98 -5.23 15.01 0.71
C ARG A 98 -5.00 13.84 -0.25
N VAL A 99 -6.03 13.03 -0.50
CA VAL A 99 -5.95 11.91 -1.47
C VAL A 99 -5.67 12.44 -2.88
N LEU A 100 -6.38 13.48 -3.32
CA LEU A 100 -6.14 14.14 -4.60
C LEU A 100 -4.74 14.73 -4.69
N SER A 101 -4.24 15.32 -3.60
CA SER A 101 -2.88 15.86 -3.54
C SER A 101 -1.81 14.78 -3.75
N ILE A 102 -1.98 13.60 -3.15
CA ILE A 102 -1.08 12.45 -3.36
C ILE A 102 -1.14 12.00 -4.82
N GLN A 103 -2.35 11.86 -5.37
CA GLN A 103 -2.57 11.44 -6.76
C GLN A 103 -1.93 12.40 -7.76
N GLN A 104 -2.14 13.70 -7.60
CA GLN A 104 -1.55 14.73 -8.47
C GLN A 104 -0.02 14.72 -8.38
N SER A 105 0.52 14.60 -7.17
CA SER A 105 1.97 14.54 -6.95
C SER A 105 2.59 13.36 -7.68
N LEU A 106 1.98 12.17 -7.57
CA LEU A 106 2.40 10.98 -8.32
C LEU A 106 2.47 11.26 -9.82
N PHE A 107 1.41 11.79 -10.41
CA PHE A 107 1.37 11.98 -11.86
C PHE A 107 2.34 13.04 -12.36
N LYS A 108 2.52 14.14 -11.62
CA LYS A 108 3.47 15.20 -12.00
C LYS A 108 4.91 14.71 -11.90
N HIS A 109 5.27 14.09 -10.78
CA HIS A 109 6.66 13.71 -10.54
C HIS A 109 7.10 12.58 -11.48
N TYR A 110 6.23 11.63 -11.79
CA TYR A 110 6.53 10.54 -12.72
C TYR A 110 6.12 10.83 -14.17
N ASN A 111 5.76 12.07 -14.50
CA ASN A 111 5.33 12.48 -15.85
C ASN A 111 4.31 11.52 -16.47
N THR A 112 3.32 11.09 -15.69
CA THR A 112 2.37 10.05 -16.10
C THR A 112 1.42 10.57 -17.20
N PRO A 113 1.43 9.97 -18.42
CA PRO A 113 0.52 10.34 -19.50
C PRO A 113 -0.94 10.13 -19.11
N GLU A 114 -1.84 10.99 -19.62
CA GLU A 114 -3.29 10.97 -19.26
C GLU A 114 -3.91 9.57 -19.36
N HIS A 115 -3.69 8.88 -20.47
CA HIS A 115 -4.24 7.55 -20.73
C HIS A 115 -3.70 6.44 -19.80
N LEU A 116 -2.62 6.70 -19.06
CA LEU A 116 -2.06 5.78 -18.07
C LEU A 116 -2.40 6.16 -16.63
N ARG A 117 -2.94 7.37 -16.39
CA ARG A 117 -3.17 7.89 -15.04
C ARG A 117 -4.07 7.01 -14.21
N GLU A 118 -5.17 6.53 -14.78
CA GLU A 118 -6.11 5.67 -14.06
C GLU A 118 -5.43 4.36 -13.62
N GLY A 119 -4.72 3.68 -14.54
CA GLY A 119 -4.00 2.45 -14.25
C GLY A 119 -2.87 2.64 -13.23
N THR A 120 -2.12 3.75 -13.35
CA THR A 120 -1.07 4.13 -12.40
C THR A 120 -1.66 4.39 -11.01
N TRP A 121 -2.75 5.15 -10.92
CA TRP A 121 -3.41 5.42 -9.65
C TRP A 121 -4.00 4.16 -9.03
N ARG A 122 -4.58 3.26 -9.83
CA ARG A 122 -5.10 1.98 -9.34
C ARG A 122 -4.02 1.16 -8.64
N ARG A 123 -2.82 1.06 -9.22
CA ARG A 123 -1.68 0.35 -8.61
C ARG A 123 -1.16 1.02 -7.34
N ALA A 124 -1.04 2.35 -7.37
CA ALA A 124 -0.65 3.13 -6.19
C ALA A 124 -1.67 2.94 -5.04
N LYS A 125 -2.96 3.05 -5.35
CA LYS A 125 -4.06 2.83 -4.40
C LYS A 125 -4.03 1.42 -3.81
N GLU A 126 -3.77 0.40 -4.60
CA GLU A 126 -3.65 -0.97 -4.10
C GLU A 126 -2.49 -1.14 -3.12
N SER A 127 -1.37 -0.46 -3.34
CA SER A 127 -0.23 -0.45 -2.42
C SER A 127 -0.58 0.23 -1.09
N LEU A 128 -1.27 1.38 -1.14
CA LEU A 128 -1.75 2.10 0.04
C LEU A 128 -2.77 1.26 0.83
N ASN A 129 -3.73 0.63 0.14
CA ASN A 129 -4.71 -0.25 0.76
C ASN A 129 -4.06 -1.52 1.35
N SER A 130 -3.05 -2.07 0.68
CA SER A 130 -2.28 -3.22 1.19
C SER A 130 -1.52 -2.88 2.47
N ARG A 131 -0.99 -1.66 2.62
CA ARG A 131 -0.44 -1.18 3.90
C ARG A 131 -1.52 -1.19 4.99
N VAL A 132 -2.71 -0.67 4.71
CA VAL A 132 -3.82 -0.63 5.67
C VAL A 132 -4.25 -2.03 6.10
N ARG A 133 -4.36 -2.99 5.16
CA ARG A 133 -4.71 -4.38 5.48
C ARG A 133 -3.67 -5.01 6.40
N ARG A 134 -2.38 -4.90 6.07
CA ARG A 134 -1.27 -5.41 6.92
C ARG A 134 -1.24 -4.76 8.30
N LEU A 135 -1.54 -3.47 8.39
CA LEU A 135 -1.63 -2.76 9.67
C LEU A 135 -2.73 -3.37 10.56
N ARG A 136 -3.90 -3.67 9.98
CA ARG A 136 -5.02 -4.28 10.69
C ARG A 136 -4.73 -5.72 11.11
N GLU A 137 -4.10 -6.52 10.24
CA GLU A 137 -3.64 -7.87 10.56
C GLU A 137 -2.67 -7.87 11.75
N THR A 138 -1.65 -7.01 11.70
CA THR A 138 -0.68 -6.88 12.81
C THR A 138 -1.35 -6.47 14.13
N ALA A 139 -2.37 -5.61 14.07
CA ALA A 139 -3.13 -5.20 15.25
C ALA A 139 -3.98 -6.35 15.83
N LEU A 140 -4.53 -7.22 14.98
CA LEU A 140 -5.27 -8.41 15.41
C LEU A 140 -4.34 -9.42 16.07
N ASP A 141 -3.19 -9.71 15.46
CA ASP A 141 -2.20 -10.64 16.02
C ASP A 141 -1.71 -10.19 17.39
N ARG A 142 -1.44 -8.89 17.55
CA ARG A 142 -1.04 -8.32 18.85
C ARG A 142 -2.11 -8.51 19.92
N ARG A 143 -3.40 -8.38 19.57
CA ARG A 143 -4.52 -8.59 20.51
C ARG A 143 -4.60 -10.06 20.94
N GLN A 144 -4.46 -11.00 20.00
CA GLN A 144 -4.48 -12.44 20.30
C GLN A 144 -3.33 -12.84 21.23
N LEU A 145 -2.11 -12.40 20.94
CA LEU A 145 -0.94 -12.64 21.80
C LEU A 145 -1.12 -12.07 23.22
N THR A 146 -1.78 -10.92 23.35
CA THR A 146 -2.07 -10.32 24.66
C THR A 146 -3.09 -11.14 25.43
N GLN A 147 -4.14 -11.61 24.75
CA GLN A 147 -5.17 -12.47 25.33
C GLN A 147 -4.58 -13.81 25.79
N GLU A 148 -3.74 -14.46 24.98
CA GLU A 148 -3.07 -15.70 25.34
C GLU A 148 -2.14 -15.52 26.54
N ARG A 149 -1.35 -14.43 26.60
CA ARG A 149 -0.50 -14.14 27.76
C ARG A 149 -1.30 -13.99 29.06
N LEU A 150 -2.47 -13.35 29.00
CA LEU A 150 -3.35 -13.20 30.16
C LEU A 150 -3.93 -14.54 30.62
N LEU A 151 -4.29 -15.44 29.70
CA LEU A 151 -4.79 -16.78 30.03
C LEU A 151 -3.69 -17.68 30.64
N HIS A 152 -2.44 -17.58 30.18
CA HIS A 152 -1.33 -18.41 30.67
C HIS A 152 -0.63 -17.86 31.92
N SER A 153 -0.76 -16.55 32.21
CA SER A 153 -0.20 -15.94 33.43
C SER A 153 -0.97 -16.29 34.71
N GLY A 154 -2.12 -16.96 34.62
CA GLY A 154 -2.99 -17.31 35.76
C GLY A 154 -2.54 -18.51 36.61
N ASN A 155 -1.53 -19.29 36.19
CA ASN A 155 -1.17 -20.57 36.84
C ASN A 155 0.09 -20.55 37.73
N ALA A 156 0.70 -19.39 37.98
CA ALA A 156 1.89 -19.30 38.82
C ALA A 156 1.59 -18.57 40.14
N ARG A 157 0.95 -19.25 41.10
CA ARG A 157 1.05 -19.00 42.57
C ARG A 157 0.10 -19.92 43.36
N THR A 158 0.58 -21.08 43.79
CA THR A 158 0.35 -21.69 45.13
C THR A 158 1.23 -22.94 45.28
N ALA A 159 2.54 -22.76 45.36
CA ALA A 159 3.46 -23.82 45.77
C ALA A 159 4.53 -23.26 46.71
N THR A 160 4.11 -22.86 47.89
CA THR A 160 5.00 -22.80 49.06
C THR A 160 4.23 -23.35 50.25
N GLY A 161 4.66 -24.54 50.67
CA GLY A 161 4.01 -25.33 51.70
C GLY A 161 3.99 -24.61 53.04
N SER A 162 2.80 -24.56 53.64
CA SER A 162 2.64 -24.37 55.07
C SER A 162 1.98 -25.64 55.61
N LYS A 163 2.74 -26.39 56.41
CA LYS A 163 2.29 -27.63 57.05
C LYS A 163 1.22 -27.29 58.09
N PRO A 164 0.07 -27.98 58.16
CA PRO A 164 -0.79 -27.89 59.32
C PRO A 164 -0.14 -28.64 60.49
N LEU A 165 0.08 -27.94 61.60
CA LEU A 165 0.47 -28.52 62.89
C LEU A 165 -0.77 -29.24 63.46
N ILE A 166 -0.81 -30.56 63.35
CA ILE A 166 -1.85 -31.40 63.96
C ILE A 166 -1.44 -31.57 65.43
N THR A 167 -2.02 -30.76 66.33
CA THR A 167 -1.94 -31.02 67.78
C THR A 167 -3.00 -32.06 68.13
N LEU A 168 -2.53 -33.26 68.45
CA LEU A 168 -3.26 -34.27 69.19
C LEU A 168 -3.49 -33.75 70.61
N MET A 169 -4.75 -33.65 71.06
CA MET A 169 -5.08 -33.89 72.46
C MET A 169 -6.31 -34.77 72.56
N THR A 170 -6.09 -35.85 73.29
CA THR A 170 -6.93 -36.99 73.61
C THR A 170 -8.02 -36.64 74.62
N ASN A 171 -9.10 -37.40 74.54
CA ASN A 171 -10.25 -37.43 75.43
C ASN A 171 -9.87 -37.54 76.91
N GLU A 172 -10.63 -36.84 77.77
CA GLU A 172 -11.35 -37.41 78.92
C GLU A 172 -12.53 -36.50 79.30
#